data_AF-A0A0C5G424-F1
#
_entry.id   AF-A0A0C5G424-F1
#
_cell.length_a   1.000
_cell.length_b   1.000
_cell.length_c   1.000
_cell.angle_alpha   90.00
_cell.angle_beta   90.00
_cell.angle_gamma   90.00
#
_symmetry.space_group_name_H-M   'P 1'
#
loop_
_entity.id
_entity.type
_entity.pdbx_description
1 polymer ?
#
loop_
_entity_poly.entity_id
_entity_poly.type
_entity_poly.pdbx_seq_one_letter_code
_entity_poly.pdbx_strand_id
1 'polypeptide(L)'
;MATKQSPRTPTEPRDINAPFFNLREVAWLWGCSVETVRRAIKAGLLPCSQRVPGGVIIVSRDDLDAYHRATRTVPMRGPRRKPARAAA
;
A
#
# COMPACT_ATOMS: atom_id res chain seq x y z
N MET A 1 4.48 20.23 -21.54
CA MET A 1 5.46 19.18 -21.15
C MET A 1 4.74 18.19 -20.23
N ALA A 2 4.44 16.97 -20.68
CA ALA A 2 3.76 15.97 -19.87
C ALA A 2 4.78 15.31 -18.92
N THR A 3 4.77 15.70 -17.65
CA THR A 3 5.54 15.01 -16.62
C THR A 3 4.97 13.61 -16.49
N LYS A 4 5.66 12.61 -17.08
CA LYS A 4 5.36 11.19 -16.88
C LYS A 4 5.49 10.91 -15.39
N GLN A 5 4.39 10.96 -14.64
CA GLN A 5 4.38 10.57 -13.23
C GLN A 5 4.99 9.18 -13.13
N SER A 6 6.03 9.06 -12.31
CA SER A 6 6.71 7.79 -12.09
C SER A 6 5.68 6.76 -11.61
N PRO A 7 5.72 5.50 -12.09
CA PRO A 7 4.74 4.46 -11.75
C PRO A 7 4.70 4.09 -10.26
N ARG A 8 5.58 4.70 -9.46
CA ARG A 8 5.72 4.52 -8.01
C ARG A 8 5.05 5.63 -7.20
N THR A 9 4.62 6.71 -7.84
CA THR A 9 4.03 7.85 -7.14
C THR A 9 2.59 7.51 -6.73
N PRO A 10 2.24 7.61 -5.43
CA PRO A 10 0.86 7.53 -4.98
C PRO A 10 0.00 8.54 -5.72
N THR A 11 -1.24 8.18 -6.01
CA THR A 11 -2.17 9.04 -6.73
C THR A 11 -3.44 9.14 -5.93
N GLU A 12 -3.96 10.35 -5.78
CA GLU A 12 -5.23 10.57 -5.11
C GLU A 12 -6.35 9.85 -5.87
N PRO A 13 -7.18 9.05 -5.19
CA PRO A 13 -8.33 8.42 -5.83
C PRO A 13 -9.28 9.48 -6.38
N ARG A 14 -9.74 9.27 -7.61
CA ARG A 14 -10.76 10.13 -8.21
C ARG A 14 -12.06 10.11 -7.40
N ASP A 15 -12.36 8.95 -6.82
CA ASP A 15 -13.57 8.69 -6.07
C ASP A 15 -13.22 7.99 -4.75
N ILE A 16 -13.29 8.72 -3.64
CA ILE A 16 -13.03 8.18 -2.29
C ILE A 16 -14.06 7.09 -1.92
N ASN A 17 -15.24 7.12 -2.56
CA ASN A 17 -16.31 6.15 -2.36
C ASN A 17 -16.35 5.02 -3.39
N ALA A 18 -15.32 4.88 -4.21
CA ALA A 18 -15.24 3.77 -5.15
C ALA A 18 -15.27 2.42 -4.40
N PRO A 19 -15.95 1.40 -4.96
CA PRO A 19 -15.93 0.05 -4.41
C PRO A 19 -14.56 -0.64 -4.58
N PHE A 20 -13.76 -0.19 -5.55
CA PHE A 20 -12.46 -0.76 -5.88
C PHE A 20 -11.42 0.34 -6.08
N PHE A 21 -10.21 0.09 -5.58
CA PHE A 21 -9.08 1.00 -5.66
C PHE A 21 -7.88 0.35 -6.35
N ASN A 22 -7.16 1.15 -7.12
CA ASN A 22 -5.87 0.74 -7.67
C ASN A 22 -4.77 0.86 -6.62
N LEU A 23 -3.66 0.14 -6.83
CA LEU A 23 -2.48 0.20 -5.96
C LEU A 23 -1.98 1.62 -5.63
N ARG A 24 -2.03 2.55 -6.59
CA ARG A 24 -1.57 3.93 -6.40
C ARG A 24 -2.51 4.71 -5.48
N GLU A 25 -3.80 4.44 -5.57
CA GLU A 25 -4.86 5.03 -4.75
C GLU A 25 -4.80 4.46 -3.33
N VAL A 26 -4.62 3.14 -3.20
CA VAL A 26 -4.40 2.49 -1.91
C VAL A 26 -3.15 3.06 -1.22
N ALA A 27 -2.05 3.23 -1.96
CA ALA A 27 -0.83 3.82 -1.42
C ALA A 27 -1.07 5.24 -0.88
N TRP A 28 -1.89 6.03 -1.59
CA TRP A 28 -2.27 7.37 -1.16
C TRP A 28 -3.16 7.34 0.09
N LEU A 29 -4.20 6.47 0.10
CA LEU A 29 -5.09 6.29 1.24
C LEU A 29 -4.35 5.85 2.51
N TRP A 30 -3.31 5.02 2.37
CA TRP A 30 -2.48 4.56 3.48
C TRP A 30 -1.33 5.50 3.83
N GLY A 31 -1.10 6.57 3.06
CA GLY A 31 0.04 7.47 3.24
C GLY A 31 1.40 6.77 3.09
N CYS A 32 1.49 5.74 2.23
CA CYS A 32 2.69 4.92 2.06
C CYS A 32 3.11 4.80 0.59
N SER A 33 4.28 4.21 0.33
CA SER A 33 4.76 3.99 -1.03
C SER A 33 4.05 2.81 -1.71
N VAL A 34 3.88 2.87 -3.03
CA VAL A 34 3.31 1.76 -3.84
C VAL A 34 4.06 0.44 -3.63
N GLU A 35 5.37 0.50 -3.39
CA GLU A 35 6.19 -0.68 -3.06
C GLU A 35 5.81 -1.31 -1.72
N THR A 36 5.45 -0.50 -0.72
CA THR A 36 4.96 -1.01 0.58
C THR A 36 3.67 -1.78 0.40
N VAL A 37 2.74 -1.27 -0.41
CA VAL A 37 1.49 -1.97 -0.73
C VAL A 37 1.78 -3.29 -1.46
N ARG A 38 2.67 -3.27 -2.45
CA ARG A 38 3.10 -4.51 -3.15
C ARG A 38 3.73 -5.53 -2.20
N ARG A 39 4.52 -5.08 -1.22
CA ARG A 39 5.11 -5.96 -0.19
C ARG A 39 4.03 -6.56 0.71
N ALA A 40 3.02 -5.78 1.11
CA ALA A 40 1.90 -6.26 1.91
C ALA A 40 1.09 -7.34 1.17
N ILE A 41 0.82 -7.14 -0.12
CA ILE A 41 0.17 -8.13 -0.98
C ILE A 41 1.04 -9.40 -1.10
N LYS A 42 2.33 -9.24 -1.40
CA LYS A 42 3.26 -10.38 -1.49
C LYS A 42 3.37 -11.15 -0.17
N ALA A 43 3.21 -10.48 0.96
CA ALA A 43 3.19 -11.07 2.29
C ALA A 43 1.84 -11.73 2.65
N GLY A 44 0.82 -11.63 1.77
CA GLY A 44 -0.51 -12.16 2.01
C GLY A 44 -1.33 -11.38 3.05
N LEU A 45 -0.90 -10.16 3.39
CA LEU A 45 -1.57 -9.33 4.40
C LEU A 45 -2.76 -8.57 3.83
N LEU A 46 -2.70 -8.20 2.56
CA LEU A 46 -3.75 -7.47 1.86
C LEU A 46 -4.34 -8.36 0.76
N PRO A 47 -5.62 -8.73 0.84
CA PRO A 47 -6.29 -9.41 -0.26
C PRO A 47 -6.34 -8.48 -1.47
N CYS A 48 -6.00 -9.00 -2.65
CA CYS A 48 -6.13 -8.26 -3.88
C CYS A 48 -6.75 -9.13 -4.96
N SER A 49 -7.61 -8.54 -5.78
CA SER A 49 -8.16 -9.17 -6.96
C SER A 49 -7.37 -8.72 -8.19
N GLN A 50 -6.69 -9.66 -8.82
CA GLN A 50 -6.10 -9.45 -10.14
C GLN A 50 -7.04 -10.05 -11.19
N ARG A 51 -7.76 -9.19 -11.92
CA ARG A 51 -8.78 -9.63 -12.91
C ARG A 51 -8.17 -10.40 -14.10
N VAL A 52 -6.89 -10.18 -14.39
CA VAL A 52 -6.14 -10.77 -15.51
C VAL A 52 -4.65 -10.87 -15.16
N PRO A 53 -3.94 -11.97 -15.51
CA PRO A 53 -2.51 -12.09 -15.30
C PRO A 53 -1.75 -10.99 -16.06
N GLY A 54 -0.97 -10.19 -15.34
CA GLY A 54 -0.27 -9.01 -15.87
C GLY A 54 -1.11 -7.74 -15.96
N GLY A 55 -2.41 -7.78 -15.65
CA GLY A 55 -3.25 -6.59 -15.61
C GLY A 55 -3.28 -5.89 -14.25
N VAL A 56 -4.19 -4.93 -14.14
CA VAL A 56 -4.29 -4.01 -13.01
C VAL A 56 -4.71 -4.76 -11.73
N ILE A 57 -3.92 -4.58 -10.67
CA ILE A 57 -4.22 -5.07 -9.34
C ILE A 57 -5.21 -4.12 -8.69
N ILE A 58 -6.37 -4.67 -8.29
CA ILE A 58 -7.47 -3.92 -7.71
C ILE A 58 -7.74 -4.45 -6.30
N VAL A 59 -7.97 -3.54 -5.37
CA VAL A 59 -8.24 -3.84 -3.97
C VAL A 59 -9.64 -3.33 -3.64
N SER A 60 -10.48 -4.18 -3.07
CA SER A 60 -11.84 -3.80 -2.70
C SER A 60 -11.81 -2.92 -1.45
N ARG A 61 -12.82 -2.08 -1.29
CA ARG A 61 -12.95 -1.26 -0.07
C ARG A 61 -13.12 -2.11 1.19
N ASP A 62 -13.86 -3.21 1.08
CA ASP A 62 -14.07 -4.16 2.19
C ASP A 62 -12.74 -4.77 2.67
N ASP A 63 -11.87 -5.16 1.74
CA ASP A 63 -10.53 -5.68 2.04
C ASP A 63 -9.65 -4.64 2.75
N LEU A 64 -9.76 -3.36 2.37
CA LEU A 64 -9.06 -2.27 3.06
C LEU A 64 -9.57 -2.09 4.49
N ASP A 65 -10.89 -2.13 4.71
CA ASP A 65 -11.47 -2.04 6.06
C ASP A 65 -11.01 -3.23 6.92
N ALA A 66 -11.07 -4.44 6.38
CA ALA A 66 -10.59 -5.65 7.04
C ALA A 66 -9.11 -5.54 7.43
N TYR A 67 -8.26 -5.03 6.53
CA TYR A 67 -6.85 -4.78 6.83
C TYR A 67 -6.66 -3.72 7.93
N HIS A 68 -7.41 -2.61 7.89
CA HIS A 68 -7.35 -1.57 8.91
C HIS A 68 -7.79 -2.09 10.29
N ARG A 69 -8.82 -2.92 10.34
CA ARG A 69 -9.23 -3.62 11.57
C ARG A 69 -8.13 -4.54 12.07
N ALA A 70 -7.55 -5.36 11.20
CA ALA A 70 -6.50 -6.31 11.58
C ALA A 70 -5.23 -5.60 12.09
N THR A 71 -4.82 -4.50 11.44
CA THR A 71 -3.59 -3.77 11.79
C THR A 71 -3.72 -2.89 13.03
N ARG A 72 -4.92 -2.41 13.39
CA ARG A 72 -5.16 -1.71 14.68
C ARG A 72 -4.75 -2.54 15.89
N THR A 73 -4.75 -3.86 15.75
CA THR A 73 -4.42 -4.81 16.82
C THR A 73 -2.91 -5.04 17.00
N VAL A 74 -2.07 -4.65 16.03
CA VAL A 74 -0.64 -4.95 16.07
C VAL A 74 0.12 -3.70 16.51
N PRO A 75 0.76 -3.67 17.70
CA PRO A 75 1.56 -2.52 18.10
C PRO A 75 2.70 -2.37 17.09
N MET A 76 2.79 -1.20 16.45
CA MET A 76 3.90 -0.89 15.56
C MET A 76 5.20 -1.06 16.34
N ARG A 77 5.97 -2.09 15.99
CA ARG A 77 7.34 -2.25 16.47
C ARG A 77 8.10 -1.02 15.99
N GLY A 78 8.41 -0.14 16.94
CA GLY A 78 9.05 1.14 16.69
C GLY A 78 10.33 1.01 15.85
N PRO A 79 10.81 2.14 15.31
CA PRO A 79 11.97 2.14 14.43
C PRO A 79 13.13 1.43 15.10
N ARG A 80 13.60 0.33 14.48
CA ARG A 80 14.77 -0.42 14.90
C ARG A 80 15.98 0.50 14.68
N ARG A 81 16.28 1.33 15.68
CA ARG A 81 17.49 2.18 15.70
C ARG A 81 18.66 1.24 15.42
N LYS A 82 19.32 1.44 14.28
CA LYS A 82 20.59 0.79 13.99
C LYS A 82 21.54 1.19 15.14
N PRO A 83 22.22 0.24 15.82
CA PRO A 83 23.29 0.65 16.72
C PRO A 83 24.29 1.43 15.88
N ALA A 84 24.54 2.69 16.28
CA ALA A 84 25.63 3.47 15.72
C ALA A 84 26.88 2.61 15.88
N ARG A 85 27.51 2.29 14.75
CA ARG A 85 28.72 1.49 14.69
C ARG A 85 29.73 2.15 15.61
N ALA A 86 30.11 1.48 16.69
CA ALA A 86 31.23 1.89 17.54
C ALA A 86 32.45 2.05 16.62
N ALA A 87 32.99 3.26 16.56
CA ALA A 87 34.27 3.54 15.96
C ALA A 87 35.18 4.01 17.11
N ALA A 88 36.26 3.25 17.27
CA ALA A 88 37.36 3.45 18.21
C ALA A 88 38.20 4.68 17.84
#